data_AF-A0A932IVN2-F1
#
_entry.id   AF-A0A932IVN2-F1
#
_cell.length_a   1.000
_cell.length_b   1.000
_cell.length_c   1.000
_cell.angle_alpha   90.00
_cell.angle_beta   90.00
_cell.angle_gamma   90.00
#
_symmetry.space_group_name_H-M   'P 1'
#
loop_
_entity.id
_entity.type
_entity.pdbx_description
1 polymer ?
#
loop_
_entity_poly.entity_id
_entity_poly.type
_entity_poly.pdbx_seq_one_letter_code
_entity_poly.pdbx_strand_id
1 'polypeptide(L)' 'MAIVECEVYRRPDPERGCEMTVTKGAVPGHGRDRNPTCCCGHTMEKVR' A
#
# COMPACT_ATOMS: atom_id res chain seq x y z
N MET A 1 -4.70 -9.45 5.64
CA MET A 1 -4.50 -9.71 4.21
C MET A 1 -3.12 -9.25 3.79
N ALA A 2 -2.36 -10.10 3.10
CA ALA A 2 -1.12 -9.71 2.45
C ALA A 2 -1.41 -8.74 1.29
N ILE A 3 -0.52 -7.79 1.01
CA ILE A 3 -0.60 -6.97 -0.20
C ILE A 3 -0.54 -7.89 -1.43
N VAL A 4 -1.43 -7.70 -2.40
CA VAL A 4 -1.46 -8.50 -3.62
C VAL A 4 -1.02 -7.71 -4.84
N GLU A 5 -0.51 -8.42 -5.83
CA GLU A 5 -0.07 -7.82 -7.08
C GLU A 5 -1.22 -7.07 -7.77
N CYS A 6 -0.87 -5.99 -8.46
CA CYS A 6 -1.78 -5.04 -9.12
C CYS A 6 -2.68 -4.19 -8.20
N GLU A 7 -2.61 -4.33 -6.87
CA GLU A 7 -3.29 -3.38 -5.97
C GLU A 7 -2.73 -1.98 -6.11
N VAL A 8 -3.59 -0.98 -5.97
CA VAL A 8 -3.18 0.43 -5.95
C VAL A 8 -3.45 1.00 -4.58
N TYR A 9 -2.42 1.64 -4.02
CA TYR A 9 -2.49 2.34 -2.75
C TYR A 9 -2.24 3.82 -2.96
N ARG A 10 -3.04 4.66 -2.29
CA ARG A 10 -2.89 6.11 -2.28
C ARG A 10 -2.84 6.61 -0.85
N ARG A 11 -2.18 7.74 -0.63
CA ARG A 11 -2.33 8.42 0.65
C ARG A 11 -3.75 8.97 0.86
N PRO A 12 -4.26 8.93 2.11
CA PRO A 12 -5.54 9.55 2.47
C PRO A 12 -5.52 11.07 2.30
N ASP A 13 -4.34 11.68 2.41
CA ASP A 13 -4.15 13.13 2.29
C ASP A 13 -4.07 13.56 0.81
N PRO A 14 -5.05 14.32 0.30
CA PRO A 14 -5.11 14.71 -1.11
C PRO A 14 -4.08 15.78 -1.48
N GLU A 15 -3.51 16.50 -0.50
CA GLU A 15 -2.50 17.53 -0.74
C GLU A 15 -1.12 16.91 -1.04
N ARG A 16 -0.90 15.64 -0.66
CA ARG A 16 0.33 14.89 -0.91
C ARG A 16 0.07 13.62 -1.71
N GLY A 17 0.07 13.76 -3.04
CA GLY A 17 -0.31 12.77 -4.05
C GLY A 17 0.60 11.54 -4.22
N CYS A 18 1.08 10.92 -3.16
CA CYS A 18 1.80 9.64 -3.27
C CYS A 18 0.82 8.52 -3.64
N GLU A 19 1.10 7.87 -4.77
CA GLU A 19 0.38 6.71 -5.29
C GLU A 19 1.38 5.62 -5.64
N MET A 20 1.04 4.38 -5.37
CA MET A 20 1.87 3.22 -5.73
C MET A 20 1.01 2.07 -6.21
N THR A 21 1.56 1.30 -7.14
CA THR A 21 0.99 0.05 -7.62
C THR A 21 1.88 -1.09 -7.17
N VAL A 22 1.28 -2.12 -6.59
CA VAL A 22 2.01 -3.32 -6.16
C VAL A 22 2.39 -4.12 -7.40
N THR A 23 3.68 -4.15 -7.75
CA THR A 23 4.19 -4.98 -8.85
C THR A 23 4.55 -6.40 -8.43
N LYS A 24 4.60 -6.65 -7.11
CA LYS A 24 4.83 -7.97 -6.53
C LYS A 24 4.15 -8.06 -5.18
N GLY A 25 3.21 -9.01 -5.05
CA GLY A 25 2.51 -9.26 -3.80
C GLY A 25 3.42 -9.85 -2.70
N ALA A 26 2.96 -9.78 -1.47
CA ALA A 26 3.58 -10.48 -0.34
C ALA A 26 3.05 -11.92 -0.26
N VAL A 27 3.93 -12.84 0.16
CA VAL A 27 3.55 -14.23 0.38
C VAL A 27 2.58 -14.31 1.57
N PRO A 28 1.41 -14.97 1.45
CA PRO A 28 0.50 -15.13 2.57
C PRO A 28 1.19 -15.72 3.80
N GLY A 29 1.00 -15.12 4.97
CA GLY A 29 1.65 -15.55 6.22
C GLY A 29 3.10 -15.11 6.40
N HIS A 30 3.73 -14.49 5.39
CA HIS A 30 5.09 -13.96 5.45
C HIS A 30 5.07 -12.43 5.25
N GLY A 31 5.14 -11.72 6.37
CA GLY A 31 4.99 -10.26 6.42
C GLY A 31 3.69 -9.89 7.11
N ARG A 32 3.75 -9.01 8.12
CA ARG A 32 2.55 -8.49 8.78
C ARG A 32 1.61 -7.94 7.71
N ASP A 33 0.33 -8.26 7.81
CA ASP A 33 -0.80 -7.75 7.02
C ASP A 33 -0.97 -6.22 7.12
N ARG A 34 0.07 -5.47 6.78
CA ARG A 34 0.13 -4.01 6.92
C ARG A 34 0.10 -3.40 5.54
N ASN A 35 -0.82 -2.46 5.37
CA ASN A 35 -0.80 -1.54 4.25
C ASN A 35 0.56 -0.84 4.17
N PRO A 36 1.02 -0.51 2.95
CA PRO A 36 2.28 0.17 2.75
C PRO A 36 2.27 1.55 3.41
N THR A 37 3.47 1.98 3.85
CA THR A 37 3.68 3.32 4.38
C THR A 37 4.32 4.20 3.32
N CYS A 38 3.75 5.39 3.14
CA CYS A 38 4.34 6.43 2.30
C CYS A 38 5.65 6.96 2.93
N CYS A 39 6.50 7.61 2.12
CA CYS A 39 7.76 8.25 2.56
C CYS A 39 7.61 9.26 3.71
N CYS A 40 6.40 9.74 3.99
CA CYS A 40 6.10 10.60 5.13
C CYS A 40 5.68 9.84 6.40
N GLY A 41 5.79 8.51 6.42
CA GLY A 41 5.43 7.67 7.57
C GLY A 41 3.94 7.38 7.72
N HIS A 42 3.08 7.91 6.86
CA HIS A 42 1.65 7.63 6.88
C HIS A 42 1.32 6.31 6.20
N THR A 43 0.43 5.54 6.81
CA THR A 43 -0.17 4.35 6.20
C THR A 43 -1.05 4.77 5.00
N MET A 44 -0.89 4.07 3.89
CA MET A 44 -1.65 4.30 2.66
C MET A 44 -2.95 3.49 2.67
N GLU A 45 -3.93 3.95 1.90
CA GLU A 45 -5.23 3.32 1.72
C GLU A 45 -5.28 2.61 0.37
N LYS A 46 -5.85 1.39 0.36
CA LYS A 46 -6.11 0.68 -0.89
C LYS A 46 -7.25 1.38 -1.62
N VAL A 47 -7.01 1.75 -2.87
CA VAL A 47 -8.01 2.39 -3.74
C VAL A 47 -8.48 1.49 -4.88
N ARG A 48 -7.72 0.44 -5.21
CA ARG A 48 -8.06 -0.54 -6.25
C ARG A 48 -7.51 -1.91 -5.90
#